data_AF-A0A9Q0F510-F1
#
_entry.id   AF-A0A9Q0F510-F1
#
_cell.length_a   1.000
_cell.length_b   1.000
_cell.length_c   1.000
_cell.angle_alpha   90.00
_cell.angle_beta   90.00
_cell.angle_gamma   90.00
#
_symmetry.space_group_name_H-M   'P 1'
#
loop_
_entity.id
_entity.type
_entity.pdbx_description
1 polymer ?
#
loop_
_entity_poly.entity_id
_entity_poly.type
_entity_poly.pdbx_seq_one_letter_code
_entity_poly.pdbx_strand_id
1 'polypeptide(L)'
;MQMVRVARNWWSHSKTVALIWSICFILYFSLLHMANKISSSQNIIPSATTASSASDADPSTANRVQRSVLYDRMARDLDEHGPKFLKHGETSQSLSLSDIFTLKDGHVTPVLKAASPPVRANVLYLNPEYSIPISKAVQNVFGPYFDKAIWFQNSSLYHFSMFHASHHITPVPATADEIETEATSVRAVAEGLCPLKIVLDRVVLTSTGVLLGCWQVTSGADPITIRAKLRIALPRAPEKQLYDAAILHTSFARLLGHPKDSPTEPSRQLQFFHELVDRINSKIRGTEAMVSELWYVEEYDVLALALDGRMKARKFHLGCKRT
;
A
#
# COMPACT_ATOMS: atom_id res chain seq x y z
N MET A 1 -26.89 69.61 -14.54
CA MET A 1 -26.14 69.13 -13.35
C MET A 1 -26.31 67.61 -13.22
N GLN A 2 -25.72 66.86 -14.16
CA GLN A 2 -25.95 65.41 -14.36
C GLN A 2 -24.74 64.56 -13.93
N MET A 3 -23.82 65.13 -13.14
CA MET A 3 -22.67 64.41 -12.56
C MET A 3 -22.89 63.97 -11.10
N VAL A 4 -23.91 64.47 -10.40
CA VAL A 4 -24.07 64.26 -8.95
C VAL A 4 -24.77 62.92 -8.62
N ARG A 5 -25.60 62.38 -9.53
CA ARG A 5 -26.29 61.08 -9.30
C ARG A 5 -25.44 59.84 -9.58
N VAL A 6 -24.44 59.93 -10.47
CA VAL A 6 -23.56 58.80 -10.80
C VAL A 6 -22.53 58.55 -9.69
N ALA A 7 -22.01 59.60 -9.08
CA ALA A 7 -21.04 59.49 -7.98
C ALA A 7 -21.62 58.81 -6.72
N ARG A 8 -22.91 59.00 -6.43
CA ARG A 8 -23.54 58.43 -5.22
C ARG A 8 -23.76 56.92 -5.30
N ASN A 9 -24.05 56.39 -6.49
CA ASN A 9 -24.18 54.94 -6.73
C ASN A 9 -22.82 54.24 -6.82
N TRP A 10 -21.78 54.90 -7.34
CA TRP A 10 -20.44 54.31 -7.37
C TRP A 10 -19.82 54.20 -5.98
N TRP A 11 -20.09 55.18 -5.11
CA TRP A 11 -19.62 55.19 -3.72
C TRP A 11 -20.32 54.13 -2.86
N SER A 12 -21.62 53.86 -3.07
CA SER A 12 -22.30 52.76 -2.39
C SER A 12 -21.81 51.40 -2.89
N HIS A 13 -21.60 51.23 -4.19
CA HIS A 13 -21.07 49.99 -4.78
C HIS A 13 -19.64 49.70 -4.31
N SER A 14 -18.78 50.72 -4.23
CA SER A 14 -17.42 50.60 -3.72
C SER A 14 -17.37 50.21 -2.24
N LYS A 15 -18.27 50.77 -1.41
CA LYS A 15 -18.42 50.38 0.00
C LYS A 15 -18.93 48.94 0.17
N THR A 16 -19.90 48.53 -0.65
CA THR A 16 -20.41 47.15 -0.66
C THR A 16 -19.34 46.16 -1.09
N VAL A 17 -18.56 46.49 -2.12
CA VAL A 17 -17.45 45.64 -2.60
C VAL A 17 -16.34 45.56 -1.54
N ALA A 18 -15.96 46.68 -0.92
CA ALA A 18 -14.99 46.69 0.17
C ALA A 18 -15.45 45.88 1.40
N LEU A 19 -16.75 45.92 1.71
CA LEU A 19 -17.35 45.12 2.78
C LEU A 19 -17.30 43.62 2.45
N ILE A 20 -17.64 43.23 1.22
CA ILE A 20 -17.56 41.83 0.76
C ILE A 20 -16.11 41.34 0.82
N TRP A 21 -15.15 42.11 0.31
CA TRP A 21 -13.73 41.75 0.39
C TRP A 21 -13.23 41.65 1.83
N SER A 22 -13.68 42.53 2.73
CA SER A 22 -13.34 42.47 4.15
C SER A 22 -13.91 41.21 4.81
N ILE A 23 -15.16 40.84 4.51
CA ILE A 23 -15.78 39.61 5.01
C ILE A 23 -15.06 38.38 4.46
N CYS A 24 -14.75 38.34 3.16
CA CYS A 24 -13.99 37.25 2.55
C CYS A 24 -12.58 37.12 3.17
N PHE A 25 -11.90 38.23 3.43
CA PHE A 25 -10.60 38.23 4.09
C PHE A 25 -10.68 37.72 5.53
N ILE A 26 -11.69 38.14 6.31
CA ILE A 26 -11.92 37.67 7.68
C ILE A 26 -12.26 36.18 7.67
N LEU A 27 -13.08 35.70 6.75
CA LEU A 27 -13.42 34.28 6.62
C LEU A 27 -12.19 33.46 6.22
N TYR A 28 -11.40 33.93 5.25
CA TYR A 28 -10.15 33.28 4.84
C TYR A 28 -9.14 33.22 6.00
N PHE A 29 -8.94 34.33 6.71
CA PHE A 29 -8.07 34.40 7.88
C PHE A 29 -8.56 33.52 9.02
N SER A 30 -9.88 33.47 9.25
CA SER A 30 -10.48 32.60 10.27
C SER A 30 -10.34 31.12 9.91
N LEU A 31 -10.51 30.75 8.64
CA LEU A 31 -10.30 29.39 8.15
C LEU A 31 -8.83 28.99 8.22
N LEU A 32 -7.90 29.88 7.88
CA LEU A 32 -6.46 29.67 8.06
C LEU A 32 -6.08 29.56 9.54
N HIS A 33 -6.66 30.39 10.41
CA HIS A 33 -6.41 30.34 11.84
C HIS A 33 -7.01 29.06 12.45
N MET A 34 -8.17 28.60 11.97
CA MET A 34 -8.75 27.31 12.34
C MET A 34 -7.91 26.14 11.83
N ALA A 35 -7.39 26.18 10.59
CA ALA A 35 -6.48 25.17 10.06
C ALA A 35 -5.15 25.14 10.82
N ASN A 36 -4.60 26.30 11.20
CA ASN A 36 -3.42 26.40 12.04
C ASN A 36 -3.69 25.98 13.48
N LYS A 37 -4.90 26.21 14.02
CA LYS A 37 -5.31 25.67 15.32
C LYS A 37 -5.52 24.17 15.27
N ILE A 38 -6.08 23.59 14.20
CA ILE A 38 -6.21 22.14 14.01
C ILE A 38 -4.83 21.49 13.87
N SER A 39 -3.92 22.13 13.13
CA SER A 39 -2.51 21.74 13.02
C SER A 39 -1.78 21.86 14.36
N SER A 40 -2.08 22.90 15.15
CA SER A 40 -1.50 23.13 16.48
C SER A 40 -2.19 22.33 17.60
N SER A 41 -3.43 21.88 17.41
CA SER A 41 -4.19 21.06 18.38
C SER A 41 -4.00 19.57 18.15
N GLN A 42 -3.27 19.18 17.10
CA GLN A 42 -2.53 17.91 17.07
C GLN A 42 -1.33 17.89 18.03
N ASN A 43 -1.01 19.02 18.69
CA ASN A 43 0.03 19.13 19.73
C ASN A 43 -0.53 19.43 21.14
N ILE A 44 -1.80 19.12 21.44
CA ILE A 44 -2.33 19.24 22.81
C ILE A 44 -2.59 17.85 23.40
N ILE A 45 -1.59 17.39 24.15
CA ILE A 45 -1.68 16.32 25.15
C ILE A 45 -2.68 16.77 26.24
N PRO A 46 -3.72 16.00 26.58
CA PRO A 46 -4.45 16.23 27.82
C PRO A 46 -3.56 15.82 28.99
N SER A 47 -3.26 16.77 29.87
CA SER A 47 -2.41 16.62 31.05
C SER A 47 -2.75 15.38 31.86
N ALA A 48 -1.77 14.48 31.94
CA ALA A 48 -1.71 13.40 32.90
C ALA A 48 -1.51 13.95 34.32
N THR A 49 -2.38 13.56 35.25
CA THR A 49 -2.02 13.44 36.67
C THR A 49 -1.54 12.01 36.90
N THR A 50 -0.30 11.75 36.50
CA THR A 50 0.70 10.90 37.18
C THR A 50 1.92 10.85 36.26
N ALA A 51 2.94 11.61 36.64
CA ALA A 51 4.19 11.71 35.92
C ALA A 51 5.00 10.42 36.08
N SER A 52 5.25 9.74 34.97
CA SER A 52 6.46 8.94 34.76
C SER A 52 6.86 9.01 33.28
N SER A 53 7.83 9.88 32.99
CA SER A 53 8.81 9.78 31.90
C SER A 53 8.30 9.36 30.50
N ALA A 54 7.81 10.34 29.73
CA ALA A 54 7.72 10.23 28.27
C ALA A 54 8.93 10.94 27.64
N SER A 55 10.03 10.21 27.51
CA SER A 55 11.19 10.57 26.69
C SER A 55 11.78 9.27 26.15
N ASP A 56 11.99 9.20 24.84
CA ASP A 56 12.51 8.05 24.07
C ASP A 56 11.54 6.88 23.81
N ALA A 57 10.55 7.09 22.94
CA ALA A 57 9.96 5.95 22.25
C ALA A 57 10.99 5.39 21.26
N ASP A 58 11.41 4.14 21.45
CA ASP A 58 12.27 3.40 20.51
C ASP A 58 11.71 3.55 19.07
N PRO A 59 12.53 3.97 18.08
CA PRO A 59 12.11 4.04 16.67
C PRO A 59 11.39 2.79 16.16
N SER A 60 11.74 1.61 16.68
CA SER A 60 11.04 0.35 16.36
C SER A 60 9.57 0.37 16.79
N THR A 61 9.28 0.96 17.95
CA THR A 61 7.94 1.09 18.52
C THR A 61 7.12 2.11 17.74
N ALA A 62 7.72 3.25 17.37
CA ALA A 62 7.07 4.26 16.54
C ALA A 62 6.65 3.69 15.16
N ASN A 63 7.55 2.97 14.49
CA ASN A 63 7.27 2.37 13.19
C ASN A 63 6.17 1.29 13.26
N ARG A 64 6.18 0.48 14.33
CA ARG A 64 5.13 -0.51 14.59
C ARG A 64 3.76 0.14 14.79
N VAL A 65 3.68 1.22 15.56
CA VAL A 65 2.44 1.98 15.78
C VAL A 65 1.95 2.58 14.45
N GLN A 66 2.83 3.20 13.67
CA GLN A 66 2.48 3.76 12.36
C GLN A 66 1.92 2.69 11.41
N ARG A 67 2.56 1.51 11.33
CA ARG A 67 2.02 0.37 10.57
C ARG A 67 0.66 -0.08 11.07
N SER A 68 0.46 -0.16 12.38
CA SER A 68 -0.82 -0.58 12.94
C SER A 68 -1.95 0.37 12.52
N VAL A 69 -1.73 1.68 12.61
CA VAL A 69 -2.69 2.69 12.16
C VAL A 69 -3.02 2.54 10.66
N LEU A 70 -2.01 2.22 9.84
CA LEU A 70 -2.20 1.95 8.43
C LEU A 70 -3.06 0.70 8.20
N TYR A 71 -2.80 -0.39 8.93
CA TYR A 71 -3.55 -1.64 8.82
C TYR A 71 -4.99 -1.51 9.33
N ASP A 72 -5.22 -0.73 10.38
CA ASP A 72 -6.56 -0.41 10.86
C ASP A 72 -7.37 0.36 9.80
N ARG A 73 -6.72 1.26 9.05
CA ARG A 73 -7.35 1.95 7.91
C ARG A 73 -7.68 0.99 6.78
N MET A 74 -6.77 0.06 6.43
CA MET A 74 -7.04 -0.94 5.41
C MET A 74 -8.16 -1.90 5.80
N ALA A 75 -8.26 -2.26 7.09
CA ALA A 75 -9.31 -3.12 7.59
C ALA A 75 -10.71 -2.49 7.43
N ARG A 76 -10.81 -1.16 7.62
CA ARG A 76 -12.06 -0.41 7.43
C ARG A 76 -12.37 -0.07 5.98
N ASP A 77 -11.44 -0.26 5.05
CA ASP A 77 -11.62 0.13 3.65
C ASP A 77 -12.86 -0.51 3.02
N LEU A 78 -13.11 -1.79 3.35
CA LEU A 78 -14.29 -2.50 2.87
C LEU A 78 -15.59 -1.96 3.46
N ASP A 79 -15.59 -1.55 4.73
CA ASP A 79 -16.75 -0.96 5.40
C ASP A 79 -17.07 0.44 4.85
N GLU A 80 -16.04 1.23 4.63
CA GLU A 80 -16.14 2.63 4.19
C GLU A 80 -16.55 2.73 2.70
N HIS A 81 -16.08 1.81 1.86
CA HIS A 81 -16.24 1.90 0.41
C HIS A 81 -17.10 0.79 -0.21
N GLY A 82 -17.44 -0.24 0.55
CA GLY A 82 -18.11 -1.44 0.06
C GLY A 82 -17.25 -2.30 -0.88
N PRO A 83 -17.75 -3.46 -1.32
CA PRO A 83 -17.03 -4.39 -2.19
C PRO A 83 -17.04 -3.93 -3.66
N LYS A 84 -16.32 -2.85 -3.98
CA LYS A 84 -16.23 -2.28 -5.34
C LYS A 84 -15.76 -3.29 -6.40
N PHE A 85 -14.97 -4.29 -6.02
CA PHE A 85 -14.56 -5.38 -6.91
C PHE A 85 -15.72 -6.15 -7.54
N LEU A 86 -16.91 -6.12 -6.94
CA LEU A 86 -18.12 -6.75 -7.50
C LEU A 86 -18.76 -5.97 -8.67
N LYS A 87 -18.40 -4.68 -8.83
CA LYS A 87 -18.98 -3.76 -9.83
C LYS A 87 -18.03 -3.50 -11.01
N HIS A 88 -17.24 -4.50 -11.41
CA HIS A 88 -16.20 -4.39 -12.47
C HIS A 88 -15.01 -3.47 -12.11
N GLY A 89 -14.59 -3.49 -10.84
CA GLY A 89 -13.79 -2.46 -10.16
C GLY A 89 -12.44 -1.96 -10.71
N GLU A 90 -11.87 -0.99 -9.99
CA GLU A 90 -10.56 -0.35 -10.21
C GLU A 90 -9.45 -1.09 -9.42
N THR A 91 -8.20 -1.04 -9.91
CA THR A 91 -7.04 -1.54 -9.15
C THR A 91 -6.39 -0.43 -8.34
N SER A 92 -5.62 -0.81 -7.30
CA SER A 92 -4.86 0.11 -6.45
C SER A 92 -3.67 0.80 -7.12
N GLN A 93 -3.43 0.60 -8.43
CA GLN A 93 -2.27 1.14 -9.15
C GLN A 93 -2.65 1.87 -10.46
N SER A 94 -3.82 2.48 -10.51
CA SER A 94 -4.33 3.25 -11.66
C SER A 94 -4.58 2.41 -12.93
N LEU A 95 -4.63 1.08 -12.82
CA LEU A 95 -5.10 0.16 -13.86
C LEU A 95 -6.54 -0.26 -13.57
N SER A 96 -7.39 -0.49 -14.57
CA SER A 96 -8.68 -1.14 -14.33
C SER A 96 -8.49 -2.63 -14.05
N LEU A 97 -9.41 -3.30 -13.34
CA LEU A 97 -9.31 -4.76 -13.18
C LEU A 97 -9.31 -5.49 -14.54
N SER A 98 -10.01 -4.95 -15.53
CA SER A 98 -10.00 -5.42 -16.93
C SER A 98 -8.65 -5.24 -17.64
N ASP A 99 -7.78 -4.36 -17.16
CA ASP A 99 -6.44 -4.19 -17.74
C ASP A 99 -5.48 -5.30 -17.35
N ILE A 100 -5.78 -6.02 -16.26
CA ILE A 100 -4.88 -6.99 -15.64
C ILE A 100 -5.48 -8.40 -15.57
N PHE A 101 -6.80 -8.56 -15.69
CA PHE A 101 -7.48 -9.85 -15.71
C PHE A 101 -8.56 -9.91 -16.79
N THR A 102 -8.72 -11.09 -17.39
CA THR A 102 -9.83 -11.43 -18.28
C THR A 102 -10.46 -12.75 -17.86
N LEU A 103 -11.74 -12.94 -18.19
CA LEU A 103 -12.45 -14.19 -17.99
C LEU A 103 -12.33 -15.04 -19.26
N LYS A 104 -11.57 -16.14 -19.19
CA LYS A 104 -11.45 -17.14 -20.25
C LYS A 104 -12.02 -18.47 -19.75
N ASP A 105 -13.03 -19.00 -20.43
CA ASP A 105 -13.71 -20.26 -20.04
C ASP A 105 -14.26 -20.24 -18.59
N GLY A 106 -14.68 -19.05 -18.16
CA GLY A 106 -15.13 -18.76 -16.81
C GLY A 106 -13.99 -18.62 -15.78
N HIS A 107 -12.72 -18.86 -16.16
CA HIS A 107 -11.53 -18.67 -15.34
C HIS A 107 -11.00 -17.26 -15.45
N VAL A 108 -10.73 -16.64 -14.29
CA VAL A 108 -9.85 -15.50 -14.24
C VAL A 108 -8.48 -15.91 -14.76
N THR A 109 -8.00 -15.18 -15.77
CA THR A 109 -6.66 -15.31 -16.32
C THR A 109 -5.99 -13.94 -16.35
N PRO A 110 -4.71 -13.84 -15.96
CA PRO A 110 -3.99 -12.57 -16.03
C PRO A 110 -3.79 -12.13 -17.49
N VAL A 111 -3.88 -10.83 -17.73
CA VAL A 111 -3.56 -10.21 -19.02
C VAL A 111 -2.13 -9.70 -18.95
N LEU A 112 -1.20 -10.49 -19.49
CA LEU A 112 0.22 -10.15 -19.50
C LEU A 112 0.52 -9.15 -20.63
N LYS A 113 0.67 -7.88 -20.26
CA LYS A 113 1.08 -6.80 -21.17
C LYS A 113 2.57 -6.55 -21.00
N ALA A 114 3.31 -6.43 -22.10
CA ALA A 114 4.73 -6.12 -22.05
C ALA A 114 4.98 -4.74 -21.41
N ALA A 115 5.96 -4.66 -20.50
CA ALA A 115 6.45 -3.42 -19.93
C ALA A 115 7.64 -2.92 -20.75
N SER A 116 7.50 -1.74 -21.35
CA SER A 116 8.56 -1.09 -22.14
C SER A 116 8.69 0.38 -21.76
N PRO A 117 9.78 0.79 -21.06
CA PRO A 117 10.86 -0.05 -20.55
C PRO A 117 10.39 -1.01 -19.43
N PRO A 118 11.15 -2.07 -19.11
CA PRO A 118 10.83 -2.97 -18.00
C PRO A 118 10.70 -2.23 -16.67
N VAL A 119 9.75 -2.68 -15.85
CA VAL A 119 9.63 -2.24 -14.46
C VAL A 119 10.79 -2.85 -13.67
N ARG A 120 11.39 -2.09 -12.76
CA ARG A 120 12.52 -2.55 -11.96
C ARG A 120 12.20 -2.35 -10.49
N ALA A 121 11.99 -3.44 -9.78
CA ALA A 121 11.46 -3.48 -8.43
C ALA A 121 12.42 -4.18 -7.47
N ASN A 122 12.46 -3.69 -6.24
CA ASN A 122 13.15 -4.30 -5.12
C ASN A 122 12.09 -4.87 -4.18
N VAL A 123 12.17 -6.16 -3.89
CA VAL A 123 11.19 -6.85 -3.05
C VAL A 123 11.88 -7.72 -2.03
N LEU A 124 11.35 -7.77 -0.81
CA LEU A 124 11.71 -8.82 0.14
C LEU A 124 10.97 -10.10 -0.25
N TYR A 125 11.67 -11.23 -0.27
CA TYR A 125 11.10 -12.51 -0.65
C TYR A 125 10.61 -13.30 0.56
N LEU A 126 9.39 -13.85 0.50
CA LEU A 126 8.88 -14.77 1.50
C LEU A 126 9.11 -16.21 1.03
N ASN A 127 9.97 -16.93 1.74
CA ASN A 127 10.35 -18.29 1.39
C ASN A 127 9.12 -19.24 1.34
N PRO A 128 9.08 -20.19 0.38
CA PRO A 128 8.03 -21.21 0.28
C PRO A 128 7.72 -21.98 1.57
N GLU A 129 8.70 -22.14 2.47
CA GLU A 129 8.50 -22.74 3.78
C GLU A 129 7.40 -22.04 4.60
N TYR A 130 7.27 -20.71 4.45
CA TYR A 130 6.23 -19.91 5.10
C TYR A 130 5.04 -19.63 4.16
N SER A 131 5.29 -19.38 2.88
CA SER A 131 4.23 -18.93 1.96
C SER A 131 3.28 -20.06 1.53
N ILE A 132 3.75 -21.30 1.39
CA ILE A 132 2.91 -22.43 0.97
C ILE A 132 1.80 -22.73 2.01
N PRO A 133 2.09 -22.87 3.31
CA PRO A 133 1.06 -23.07 4.33
C PRO A 133 0.00 -21.96 4.34
N ILE A 134 0.43 -20.69 4.21
CA ILE A 134 -0.46 -19.54 4.14
C ILE A 134 -1.37 -19.62 2.92
N SER A 135 -0.79 -19.85 1.73
CA SER A 135 -1.56 -19.96 0.49
C SER A 135 -2.58 -21.09 0.55
N LYS A 136 -2.21 -22.26 1.11
CA LYS A 136 -3.13 -23.38 1.33
C LYS A 136 -4.29 -23.00 2.26
N ALA A 137 -4.02 -22.28 3.35
CA ALA A 137 -5.07 -21.82 4.25
C ALA A 137 -6.03 -20.85 3.55
N VAL A 138 -5.50 -19.90 2.77
CA VAL A 138 -6.29 -18.95 1.98
C VAL A 138 -7.16 -19.67 0.95
N GLN A 139 -6.60 -20.60 0.19
CA GLN A 139 -7.34 -21.42 -0.77
C GLN A 139 -8.46 -22.24 -0.11
N ASN A 140 -8.21 -22.82 1.06
CA ASN A 140 -9.21 -23.58 1.80
C ASN A 140 -10.36 -22.72 2.33
N VAL A 141 -10.11 -21.47 2.71
CA VAL A 141 -11.15 -20.57 3.24
C VAL A 141 -11.94 -19.91 2.11
N PHE A 142 -11.28 -19.43 1.06
CA PHE A 142 -11.92 -18.66 -0.01
C PHE A 142 -12.33 -19.51 -1.22
N GLY A 143 -11.54 -20.52 -1.57
CA GLY A 143 -11.75 -21.35 -2.77
C GLY A 143 -13.17 -21.91 -2.92
N PRO A 144 -13.78 -22.48 -1.87
CA PRO A 144 -15.14 -23.03 -1.95
C PRO A 144 -16.20 -22.01 -2.40
N TYR A 145 -15.98 -20.72 -2.14
CA TYR A 145 -16.95 -19.66 -2.42
C TYR A 145 -16.69 -18.95 -3.74
N PHE A 146 -15.43 -18.74 -4.13
CA PHE A 146 -15.13 -17.90 -5.30
C PHE A 146 -14.81 -18.69 -6.56
N ASP A 147 -14.66 -20.01 -6.50
CA ASP A 147 -14.41 -20.88 -7.66
C ASP A 147 -13.40 -20.24 -8.64
N LYS A 148 -13.86 -19.90 -9.85
CA LYS A 148 -13.04 -19.33 -10.91
C LYS A 148 -12.93 -17.79 -10.89
N ALA A 149 -13.62 -17.12 -9.96
CA ALA A 149 -13.70 -15.66 -9.81
C ALA A 149 -12.67 -15.09 -8.79
N ILE A 150 -11.64 -15.86 -8.48
CA ILE A 150 -10.54 -15.46 -7.60
C ILE A 150 -9.20 -15.80 -8.26
N TRP A 151 -8.27 -14.85 -8.20
CA TRP A 151 -6.87 -15.06 -8.52
C TRP A 151 -6.10 -15.35 -7.23
N PHE A 152 -5.57 -16.56 -7.07
CA PHE A 152 -4.65 -16.85 -5.99
C PHE A 152 -3.24 -16.50 -6.43
N GLN A 153 -2.56 -15.66 -5.65
CA GLN A 153 -1.17 -15.31 -5.92
C GLN A 153 -0.31 -16.58 -5.84
N ASN A 154 0.63 -16.73 -6.78
CA ASN A 154 1.60 -17.82 -6.75
C ASN A 154 2.45 -17.75 -5.47
N SER A 155 2.32 -18.77 -4.63
CA SER A 155 3.00 -18.84 -3.33
C SER A 155 4.52 -18.83 -3.45
N SER A 156 5.06 -19.32 -4.57
CA SER A 156 6.51 -19.29 -4.84
C SER A 156 7.03 -17.89 -5.12
N LEU A 157 6.14 -16.90 -5.29
CA LEU A 157 6.43 -15.49 -5.56
C LEU A 157 5.88 -14.55 -4.49
N TYR A 158 5.49 -15.05 -3.31
CA TYR A 158 5.08 -14.18 -2.22
C TYR A 158 6.23 -13.25 -1.83
N HIS A 159 5.92 -11.97 -1.76
CA HIS A 159 6.91 -10.93 -1.57
C HIS A 159 6.31 -9.72 -0.85
N PHE A 160 7.19 -8.79 -0.51
CA PHE A 160 6.85 -7.49 0.05
C PHE A 160 7.52 -6.40 -0.79
N SER A 161 6.74 -5.52 -1.40
CA SER A 161 7.29 -4.44 -2.24
C SER A 161 8.07 -3.44 -1.38
N MET A 162 9.37 -3.28 -1.67
CA MET A 162 10.25 -2.37 -0.94
C MET A 162 10.46 -1.07 -1.69
N PHE A 163 11.01 -1.10 -2.90
CA PHE A 163 11.37 0.11 -3.63
C PHE A 163 11.37 -0.10 -5.15
N HIS A 164 10.80 0.81 -5.93
CA HIS A 164 10.83 0.75 -7.40
C HIS A 164 11.90 1.69 -7.94
N ALA A 165 12.87 1.14 -8.68
CA ALA A 165 13.81 1.90 -9.51
C ALA A 165 13.15 2.44 -10.80
N SER A 166 12.06 1.80 -11.23
CA SER A 166 11.18 2.20 -12.32
C SER A 166 9.79 1.63 -12.03
N HIS A 167 8.71 2.33 -12.39
CA HIS A 167 7.34 1.78 -12.35
C HIS A 167 6.53 2.24 -13.56
N HIS A 168 5.43 1.56 -13.88
CA HIS A 168 4.65 1.77 -15.12
C HIS A 168 4.10 3.20 -15.28
N ILE A 169 3.82 3.92 -14.19
CA ILE A 169 3.35 5.32 -14.24
C ILE A 169 4.48 6.31 -14.57
N THR A 170 5.70 6.04 -14.10
CA THR A 170 6.88 6.89 -14.29
C THR A 170 8.02 5.97 -14.73
N PRO A 171 8.01 5.58 -16.01
CA PRO A 171 9.02 4.67 -16.53
C PRO A 171 10.39 5.33 -16.49
N VAL A 172 11.41 4.59 -16.02
CA VAL A 172 12.80 5.03 -16.04
C VAL A 172 13.60 4.07 -16.91
N PRO A 173 13.93 4.44 -18.17
CA PRO A 173 14.78 3.62 -19.02
C PRO A 173 16.17 3.43 -18.40
N ALA A 174 16.75 2.24 -18.56
CA ALA A 174 18.12 1.95 -18.16
C ALA A 174 18.81 1.04 -19.19
N THR A 175 20.10 1.27 -19.44
CA THR A 175 20.94 0.37 -20.24
C THR A 175 21.30 -0.89 -19.46
N ALA A 176 21.86 -1.91 -20.12
CA ALA A 176 22.33 -3.11 -19.43
C ALA A 176 23.38 -2.81 -18.34
N ASP A 177 24.31 -1.88 -18.61
CA ASP A 177 25.35 -1.48 -17.66
C ASP A 177 24.76 -0.72 -16.46
N GLU A 178 23.76 0.13 -16.70
CA GLU A 178 23.03 0.82 -15.64
C GLU A 178 22.27 -0.16 -14.76
N ILE A 179 21.64 -1.19 -15.36
CA ILE A 179 20.93 -2.25 -14.63
C ILE A 179 21.90 -3.07 -13.77
N GLU A 180 23.10 -3.39 -14.25
CA GLU A 180 24.10 -4.10 -13.44
C GLU A 180 24.68 -3.22 -12.33
N THR A 181 24.79 -1.91 -12.56
CA THR A 181 25.15 -0.94 -11.52
C THR A 181 24.07 -0.86 -10.45
N GLU A 182 22.79 -0.73 -10.83
CA GLU A 182 21.64 -0.77 -9.91
C GLU A 182 21.64 -2.07 -9.08
N ALA A 183 21.80 -3.23 -9.74
CA ALA A 183 21.85 -4.53 -9.07
C ALA A 183 23.01 -4.64 -8.06
N THR A 184 24.18 -4.12 -8.41
CA THR A 184 25.36 -4.11 -7.52
C THR A 184 25.12 -3.22 -6.30
N SER A 185 24.52 -2.04 -6.49
CA SER A 185 24.14 -1.15 -5.40
C SER A 185 23.10 -1.79 -4.46
N VAL A 186 22.12 -2.51 -5.02
CA VAL A 186 21.11 -3.24 -4.22
C VAL A 186 21.75 -4.39 -3.44
N ARG A 187 22.70 -5.13 -4.04
CA ARG A 187 23.47 -6.16 -3.33
C ARG A 187 24.18 -5.57 -2.10
N ALA A 188 24.87 -4.44 -2.25
CA ALA A 188 25.56 -3.78 -1.14
C ALA A 188 24.58 -3.34 -0.03
N VAL A 189 23.37 -2.92 -0.39
CA VAL A 189 22.30 -2.65 0.59
C VAL A 189 21.90 -3.94 1.32
N ALA A 190 21.67 -5.04 0.61
CA ALA A 190 21.27 -6.33 1.20
C ALA A 190 22.31 -6.85 2.20
N GLU A 191 23.59 -6.81 1.85
CA GLU A 191 24.70 -7.22 2.72
C GLU A 191 24.79 -6.36 3.99
N GLY A 192 24.31 -5.12 3.96
CA GLY A 192 24.25 -4.24 5.12
C GLY A 192 23.01 -4.41 6.02
N LEU A 193 22.09 -5.32 5.69
CA LEU A 193 20.81 -5.51 6.38
C LEU A 193 20.77 -6.85 7.11
N CYS A 194 20.25 -6.86 8.34
CA CYS A 194 19.99 -8.10 9.05
C CYS A 194 18.72 -8.77 8.52
N PRO A 195 18.65 -10.12 8.49
CA PRO A 195 17.40 -10.84 8.26
C PRO A 195 16.28 -10.34 9.18
N LEU A 196 15.08 -10.24 8.65
CA LEU A 196 13.92 -9.76 9.38
C LEU A 196 13.19 -10.95 9.99
N LYS A 197 12.83 -10.84 11.27
CA LYS A 197 11.78 -11.67 11.85
C LYS A 197 10.48 -10.88 11.81
N ILE A 198 9.45 -11.49 11.25
CA ILE A 198 8.16 -10.86 11.06
C ILE A 198 7.06 -11.76 11.58
N VAL A 199 5.93 -11.16 11.92
CA VAL A 199 4.71 -11.86 12.34
C VAL A 199 3.52 -11.34 11.56
N LEU A 200 2.66 -12.24 11.10
CA LEU A 200 1.41 -11.88 10.43
C LEU A 200 0.43 -11.32 11.47
N ASP A 201 0.25 -10.00 11.48
CA ASP A 201 -0.63 -9.32 12.44
C ASP A 201 -2.10 -9.55 12.12
N ARG A 202 -2.47 -9.42 10.85
CA ARG A 202 -3.83 -9.66 10.37
C ARG A 202 -3.89 -9.85 8.86
N VAL A 203 -4.98 -10.45 8.41
CA VAL A 203 -5.42 -10.45 7.01
C VAL A 203 -6.54 -9.45 6.85
N VAL A 204 -6.52 -8.67 5.77
CA VAL A 204 -7.58 -7.72 5.41
C VAL A 204 -8.03 -7.95 3.97
N LEU A 205 -9.30 -7.67 3.69
CA LEU A 205 -9.85 -7.61 2.33
C LEU A 205 -10.15 -6.16 1.99
N THR A 206 -9.58 -5.64 0.91
CA THR A 206 -9.85 -4.26 0.47
C THR A 206 -11.13 -4.19 -0.37
N SER A 207 -11.69 -2.99 -0.48
CA SER A 207 -12.80 -2.64 -1.38
C SER A 207 -12.51 -2.96 -2.86
N THR A 208 -11.24 -3.01 -3.25
CA THR A 208 -10.77 -3.39 -4.59
C THR A 208 -10.53 -4.89 -4.75
N GLY A 209 -10.89 -5.70 -3.74
CA GLY A 209 -10.88 -7.15 -3.78
C GLY A 209 -9.51 -7.77 -3.47
N VAL A 210 -8.54 -7.02 -2.96
CA VAL A 210 -7.23 -7.57 -2.62
C VAL A 210 -7.25 -8.15 -1.23
N LEU A 211 -6.92 -9.43 -1.11
CA LEU A 211 -6.71 -10.09 0.17
C LEU A 211 -5.23 -9.96 0.55
N LEU A 212 -4.96 -9.17 1.59
CA LEU A 212 -3.63 -8.77 2.01
C LEU A 212 -3.28 -9.39 3.37
N GLY A 213 -2.11 -9.99 3.49
CA GLY A 213 -1.47 -10.23 4.78
C GLY A 213 -0.72 -8.98 5.23
N CYS A 214 -1.05 -8.45 6.40
CA CYS A 214 -0.42 -7.30 7.02
C CYS A 214 0.55 -7.77 8.11
N TRP A 215 1.83 -7.43 7.96
CA TRP A 215 2.90 -7.98 8.79
C TRP A 215 3.52 -6.93 9.70
N GLN A 216 3.96 -7.37 10.87
CA GLN A 216 4.76 -6.58 11.80
C GLN A 216 6.19 -7.12 11.85
N VAL A 217 7.15 -6.22 12.02
CA VAL A 217 8.55 -6.59 12.25
C VAL A 217 8.77 -6.77 13.75
N THR A 218 9.30 -7.92 14.14
CA THR A 218 9.65 -8.24 15.53
C THR A 218 11.15 -8.12 15.78
N SER A 219 11.98 -8.27 14.73
CA SER A 219 13.43 -8.06 14.78
C SER A 219 14.00 -7.81 13.38
N GLY A 220 15.14 -7.13 13.29
CA GLY A 220 15.82 -6.84 12.02
C GLY A 220 15.50 -5.43 11.50
N ALA A 221 15.83 -5.17 10.23
CA ALA A 221 15.65 -3.85 9.64
C ALA A 221 14.17 -3.56 9.30
N ASP A 222 13.65 -2.41 9.72
CA ASP A 222 12.29 -2.00 9.42
C ASP A 222 12.13 -1.61 7.92
N PRO A 223 10.96 -1.85 7.29
CA PRO A 223 10.66 -1.40 5.93
C PRO A 223 11.04 0.05 5.65
N ILE A 224 10.84 0.97 6.62
CA ILE A 224 11.20 2.38 6.47
C ILE A 224 12.71 2.51 6.23
N THR A 225 13.52 1.82 7.04
CA THR A 225 14.98 1.83 6.93
C THR A 225 15.46 1.21 5.63
N ILE A 226 14.89 0.08 5.22
CA ILE A 226 15.24 -0.60 3.96
C ILE A 226 14.94 0.33 2.78
N ARG A 227 13.76 0.93 2.76
CA ARG A 227 13.34 1.92 1.74
C ARG A 227 14.24 3.14 1.69
N ALA A 228 14.68 3.65 2.84
CA ALA A 228 15.59 4.79 2.88
C ALA A 228 16.96 4.44 2.27
N LYS A 229 17.53 3.28 2.63
CA LYS A 229 18.78 2.78 2.06
C LYS A 229 18.69 2.55 0.56
N LEU A 230 17.60 1.94 0.09
CA LEU A 230 17.37 1.72 -1.35
C LEU A 230 17.23 3.03 -2.12
N ARG A 231 16.56 4.03 -1.57
CA ARG A 231 16.45 5.36 -2.19
C ARG A 231 17.81 6.02 -2.38
N ILE A 232 18.70 5.93 -1.39
CA ILE A 232 20.08 6.45 -1.49
C ILE A 232 20.86 5.69 -2.57
N ALA A 233 20.71 4.37 -2.61
CA ALA A 233 21.42 3.50 -3.55
C ALA A 233 20.94 3.61 -5.01
N LEU A 234 19.71 4.10 -5.23
CA LEU A 234 19.05 4.15 -6.54
C LEU A 234 18.56 5.58 -6.85
N PRO A 235 19.48 6.54 -7.11
CA PRO A 235 19.15 7.96 -7.19
C PRO A 235 18.29 8.35 -8.41
N ARG A 236 18.22 7.49 -9.43
CA ARG A 236 17.39 7.70 -10.63
C ARG A 236 15.94 7.20 -10.48
N ALA A 237 15.62 6.56 -9.35
CA ALA A 237 14.29 6.04 -9.09
C ALA A 237 13.23 7.15 -9.06
N PRO A 238 11.96 6.85 -9.39
CA PRO A 238 10.86 7.81 -9.23
C PRO A 238 10.77 8.36 -7.80
N GLU A 239 10.64 9.68 -7.68
CA GLU A 239 10.57 10.38 -6.38
C GLU A 239 9.40 9.86 -5.53
N LYS A 240 8.23 9.72 -6.18
CA LYS A 240 7.01 9.21 -5.55
C LYS A 240 6.93 7.69 -5.71
N GLN A 241 6.94 6.99 -4.59
CA GLN A 241 6.69 5.54 -4.54
C GLN A 241 5.18 5.26 -4.39
N LEU A 242 4.75 4.05 -4.78
CA LEU A 242 3.33 3.67 -4.87
C LEU A 242 2.71 3.18 -3.54
N TYR A 243 3.42 3.34 -2.43
CA TYR A 243 3.00 2.84 -1.12
C TYR A 243 3.53 3.68 0.03
N ASP A 244 2.86 3.57 1.18
CA ASP A 244 3.30 4.16 2.44
C ASP A 244 4.66 3.59 2.87
N ALA A 245 5.54 4.43 3.42
CA ALA A 245 6.89 4.04 3.81
C ALA A 245 6.92 2.99 4.93
N ALA A 246 5.87 2.88 5.75
CA ALA A 246 5.81 1.95 6.88
C ALA A 246 5.30 0.55 6.48
N ILE A 247 4.53 0.43 5.40
CA ILE A 247 3.78 -0.78 5.08
C ILE A 247 4.67 -2.01 4.89
N LEU A 248 4.23 -3.16 5.41
CA LEU A 248 4.80 -4.47 5.10
C LEU A 248 3.64 -5.44 4.84
N HIS A 249 3.35 -5.68 3.56
CA HIS A 249 2.24 -6.54 3.17
C HIS A 249 2.64 -7.55 2.10
N THR A 250 1.86 -8.63 2.05
CA THR A 250 1.90 -9.63 0.97
C THR A 250 0.50 -9.75 0.40
N SER A 251 0.35 -9.74 -0.92
CA SER A 251 -0.93 -10.05 -1.57
C SER A 251 -1.10 -11.57 -1.63
N PHE A 252 -2.18 -12.09 -1.06
CA PHE A 252 -2.48 -13.52 -1.05
C PHE A 252 -3.39 -13.94 -2.20
N ALA A 253 -4.40 -13.11 -2.47
CA ALA A 253 -5.35 -13.35 -3.53
C ALA A 253 -6.02 -12.05 -3.98
N ARG A 254 -6.71 -12.10 -5.11
CA ARG A 254 -7.59 -11.05 -5.58
C ARG A 254 -8.95 -11.62 -5.95
N LEU A 255 -9.99 -11.15 -5.27
CA LEU A 255 -11.38 -11.43 -5.56
C LEU A 255 -11.81 -10.54 -6.74
N LEU A 256 -12.39 -11.17 -7.76
CA LEU A 256 -12.67 -10.52 -9.06
C LEU A 256 -14.13 -10.67 -9.47
N GLY A 257 -14.95 -11.32 -8.64
CA GLY A 257 -16.36 -11.52 -8.91
C GLY A 257 -17.12 -11.96 -7.67
N HIS A 258 -18.41 -12.22 -7.88
CA HIS A 258 -19.33 -12.60 -6.82
C HIS A 258 -19.03 -14.01 -6.29
N PRO A 259 -19.12 -14.23 -4.96
CA PRO A 259 -19.08 -15.56 -4.40
C PRO A 259 -20.33 -16.37 -4.81
N LYS A 260 -20.19 -17.70 -4.92
CA LYS A 260 -21.30 -18.64 -5.06
C LYS A 260 -22.26 -18.49 -3.88
N ASP A 261 -23.55 -18.46 -4.18
CA ASP A 261 -24.65 -18.42 -3.21
C ASP A 261 -24.55 -17.26 -2.21
N SER A 262 -23.85 -16.17 -2.56
CA SER A 262 -23.69 -15.02 -1.68
C SER A 262 -25.00 -14.24 -1.54
N PRO A 263 -25.30 -13.68 -0.36
CA PRO A 263 -26.44 -12.80 -0.19
C PRO A 263 -26.37 -11.61 -1.17
N THR A 264 -27.50 -11.28 -1.78
CA THR A 264 -27.63 -10.07 -2.63
C THR A 264 -27.83 -8.81 -1.81
N GLU A 265 -28.33 -8.94 -0.59
CA GLU A 265 -28.51 -7.85 0.37
C GLU A 265 -27.15 -7.27 0.80
N PRO A 266 -26.87 -5.97 0.60
CA PRO A 266 -25.53 -5.39 0.82
C PRO A 266 -24.97 -5.62 2.23
N SER A 267 -25.79 -5.52 3.27
CA SER A 267 -25.35 -5.73 4.66
C SER A 267 -24.95 -7.17 4.93
N ARG A 268 -25.72 -8.14 4.41
CA ARG A 268 -25.41 -9.57 4.52
C ARG A 268 -24.20 -9.96 3.66
N GLN A 269 -24.01 -9.29 2.53
CA GLN A 269 -22.85 -9.50 1.67
C GLN A 269 -21.57 -8.99 2.35
N LEU A 270 -21.61 -7.82 2.98
CA LEU A 270 -20.49 -7.31 3.76
C LEU A 270 -20.16 -8.22 4.95
N GLN A 271 -21.18 -8.66 5.69
CA GLN A 271 -21.01 -9.62 6.78
C GLN A 271 -20.37 -10.94 6.29
N PHE A 272 -20.79 -11.45 5.14
CA PHE A 272 -20.19 -12.65 4.54
C PHE A 272 -18.68 -12.49 4.31
N PHE A 273 -18.23 -11.35 3.79
CA PHE A 273 -16.80 -11.10 3.61
C PHE A 273 -16.05 -11.00 4.94
N HIS A 274 -16.63 -10.35 5.95
CA HIS A 274 -16.06 -10.29 7.30
C HIS A 274 -15.90 -11.68 7.89
N GLU A 275 -16.90 -12.55 7.77
CA GLU A 275 -16.81 -13.94 8.26
C GLU A 275 -15.68 -14.72 7.58
N LEU A 276 -15.43 -14.52 6.28
CA LEU A 276 -14.29 -15.15 5.61
C LEU A 276 -12.95 -14.59 6.09
N VAL A 277 -12.85 -13.26 6.28
CA VAL A 277 -11.66 -12.60 6.80
C VAL A 277 -11.37 -13.06 8.23
N ASP A 278 -12.37 -13.21 9.09
CA ASP A 278 -12.24 -13.71 10.46
C ASP A 278 -11.80 -15.19 10.47
N ARG A 279 -12.37 -16.00 9.58
CA ARG A 279 -12.00 -17.41 9.42
C ARG A 279 -10.56 -17.59 8.97
N ILE A 280 -10.04 -16.76 8.06
CA ILE A 280 -8.62 -16.86 7.69
C ILE A 280 -7.72 -16.32 8.80
N ASN A 281 -8.08 -15.21 9.44
CA ASN A 281 -7.32 -14.66 10.57
C ASN A 281 -7.20 -15.65 11.72
N SER A 282 -8.28 -16.34 12.11
CA SER A 282 -8.23 -17.37 13.15
C SER A 282 -7.32 -18.56 12.82
N LYS A 283 -6.96 -18.76 11.55
CA LYS A 283 -6.07 -19.85 11.10
C LYS A 283 -4.60 -19.44 11.01
N ILE A 284 -4.30 -18.22 10.56
CA ILE A 284 -2.92 -17.86 10.20
C ILE A 284 -2.37 -16.63 10.92
N ARG A 285 -3.19 -15.86 11.67
CA ARG A 285 -2.69 -14.76 12.49
C ARG A 285 -1.65 -15.28 13.48
N GLY A 286 -0.59 -14.51 13.68
CA GLY A 286 0.54 -14.90 14.53
C GLY A 286 1.55 -15.82 13.86
N THR A 287 1.36 -16.16 12.57
CA THR A 287 2.40 -16.88 11.80
C THR A 287 3.67 -16.04 11.77
N GLU A 288 4.76 -16.62 12.27
CA GLU A 288 6.08 -16.02 12.21
C GLU A 288 6.81 -16.46 10.94
N ALA A 289 7.63 -15.57 10.40
CA ALA A 289 8.50 -15.86 9.26
C ALA A 289 9.84 -15.16 9.42
N MET A 290 10.87 -15.77 8.83
CA MET A 290 12.18 -15.16 8.66
C MET A 290 12.37 -14.78 7.19
N VAL A 291 12.63 -13.50 6.94
CA VAL A 291 12.90 -12.96 5.61
C VAL A 291 14.39 -12.70 5.51
N SER A 292 15.06 -13.44 4.62
CA SER A 292 16.52 -13.45 4.48
C SER A 292 17.01 -13.03 3.10
N GLU A 293 16.11 -12.66 2.18
CA GLU A 293 16.48 -12.29 0.82
C GLU A 293 15.82 -10.98 0.38
N LEU A 294 16.62 -10.11 -0.26
CA LEU A 294 16.19 -8.95 -1.03
C LEU A 294 16.44 -9.24 -2.51
N TRP A 295 15.38 -9.18 -3.31
CA TRP A 295 15.44 -9.44 -4.74
C TRP A 295 15.40 -8.13 -5.51
N TYR A 296 16.27 -8.03 -6.52
CA TYR A 296 16.20 -7.02 -7.57
C TYR A 296 15.58 -7.66 -8.82
N VAL A 297 14.40 -7.19 -9.20
CA VAL A 297 13.56 -7.82 -10.22
C VAL A 297 13.35 -6.87 -11.39
N GLU A 298 13.67 -7.34 -12.59
CA GLU A 298 13.23 -6.75 -13.85
C GLU A 298 11.93 -7.44 -14.28
N GLU A 299 10.82 -6.72 -14.27
CA GLU A 299 9.52 -7.21 -14.74
C GLU A 299 9.33 -6.79 -16.20
N TYR A 300 9.35 -7.77 -17.11
CA TYR A 300 9.17 -7.57 -18.55
C TYR A 300 7.70 -7.52 -18.96
N ASP A 301 6.81 -7.99 -18.09
CA ASP A 301 5.37 -7.79 -18.18
C ASP A 301 4.89 -6.92 -17.00
N VAL A 302 3.88 -6.09 -17.21
CA VAL A 302 3.31 -5.22 -16.18
C VAL A 302 2.79 -6.08 -15.03
N LEU A 303 3.28 -5.81 -13.82
CA LEU A 303 2.96 -6.57 -12.60
C LEU A 303 3.34 -8.08 -12.67
N ALA A 304 4.42 -8.43 -13.37
CA ALA A 304 4.88 -9.81 -13.51
C ALA A 304 4.97 -10.58 -12.19
N LEU A 305 5.46 -9.96 -11.11
CA LEU A 305 5.52 -10.58 -9.78
C LEU A 305 4.14 -10.95 -9.23
N ALA A 306 3.09 -10.19 -9.58
CA ALA A 306 1.73 -10.41 -9.09
C ALA A 306 0.89 -11.31 -10.03
N LEU A 307 1.28 -11.43 -11.30
CA LEU A 307 0.47 -12.03 -12.37
C LEU A 307 1.14 -13.23 -13.04
N ASP A 308 2.23 -13.76 -12.47
CA ASP A 308 3.05 -14.83 -13.08
C ASP A 308 3.57 -14.44 -14.48
N GLY A 309 3.94 -13.17 -14.64
CA GLY A 309 4.51 -12.65 -15.87
C GLY A 309 6.00 -12.93 -16.03
N ARG A 310 6.55 -12.55 -17.18
CA ARG A 310 7.97 -12.69 -17.48
C ARG A 310 8.79 -11.70 -16.63
N MET A 311 9.81 -12.22 -15.97
CA MET A 311 10.71 -11.41 -15.16
C MET A 311 12.10 -12.05 -15.07
N LYS A 312 13.09 -11.25 -14.67
CA LYS A 312 14.42 -11.69 -14.28
C LYS A 312 14.70 -11.20 -12.87
N ALA A 313 15.00 -12.13 -11.95
CA ALA A 313 15.31 -11.80 -10.56
C ALA A 313 16.79 -12.07 -10.25
N ARG A 314 17.46 -11.07 -9.66
CA ARG A 314 18.74 -11.24 -8.97
C ARG A 314 18.47 -11.30 -7.47
N LYS A 315 18.91 -12.35 -6.80
CA LYS A 315 18.60 -12.64 -5.40
C LYS A 315 19.81 -12.34 -4.54
N PHE A 316 19.63 -11.53 -3.50
CA PHE A 316 20.70 -11.15 -2.58
C PHE A 316 20.31 -11.52 -1.15
N HIS A 317 21.21 -12.21 -0.46
CA HIS A 317 20.99 -12.58 0.94
C HIS A 317 21.21 -11.37 1.85
N LEU A 318 20.35 -11.24 2.86
CA LEU A 318 20.52 -10.28 3.94
C LEU A 318 21.61 -10.79 4.89
N GLY A 319 22.60 -9.96 5.19
CA GLY A 319 23.82 -10.42 5.85
C GLY A 319 24.57 -9.37 6.66
N CYS A 320 23.93 -8.73 7.64
CA CYS A 320 24.68 -7.92 8.60
C CYS A 320 25.67 -8.77 9.41
N LYS A 321 26.90 -8.28 9.61
CA LYS A 321 27.86 -8.92 10.52
C LYS A 321 27.27 -8.90 11.93
N ARG A 322 27.25 -10.04 12.63
CA ARG A 322 27.02 -10.06 14.08
C ARG A 322 28.19 -9.31 14.73
N THR A 323 27.93 -8.08 15.18
CA THR A 323 28.83 -7.33 16.07
C THR A 323 28.76 -7.91 17.46
#